data_AF-A0A7W1W1F2-F1
#
_entry.id   AF-A0A7W1W1F2-F1
#
_cell.length_a   1.000
_cell.length_b   1.000
_cell.length_c   1.000
_cell.angle_alpha   90.00
_cell.angle_beta   90.00
_cell.angle_gamma   90.00
#
_symmetry.space_group_name_H-M   'P 1'
#
loop_
_entity.id
_entity.type
_entity.pdbx_description
1 polymer ?
#
loop_
_entity_poly.entity_id
_entity_poly.type
_entity_poly.pdbx_seq_one_letter_code
_entity_poly.pdbx_strand_id
1 'polypeptide(L)'
;MKKNILLFAFLCSLLSVFASTPVEPSPKTLRASSIKFQVGPDKQWISLEDVANMKPRQFAAITHQHMNILQRAGFALAQKKLRNSIDADGTVNNKRLQAMVTPMLDGDTGFHMGGFALGFLLGLIGLLIAYLINDDKKANRRKWAWLGFGIFVVLYLVLILALA
;
A
#
# COMPACT_ATOMS: atom_id res chain seq x y z
N MET A 1 4.69 18.68 31.42
CA MET A 1 5.73 18.39 30.40
C MET A 1 6.06 16.90 30.29
N LYS A 2 6.34 16.19 31.39
CA LYS A 2 6.66 14.74 31.37
C LYS A 2 5.55 13.85 30.77
N LYS A 3 4.27 14.11 31.05
CA LYS A 3 3.10 13.39 30.45
C LYS A 3 3.03 13.54 28.92
N ASN A 4 3.35 14.72 28.38
CA ASN A 4 3.31 14.97 26.93
C ASN A 4 4.47 14.31 26.18
N ILE A 5 5.64 14.17 26.84
CA ILE A 5 6.79 13.43 26.32
C ILE A 5 6.49 11.92 26.25
N LEU A 6 5.78 11.39 27.26
CA LEU A 6 5.33 9.99 27.30
C LEU A 6 4.31 9.68 26.20
N LEU A 7 3.40 10.61 25.93
CA LEU A 7 2.40 10.52 24.86
C LEU A 7 3.05 10.56 23.47
N PHE A 8 4.07 11.40 23.29
CA PHE A 8 4.86 11.47 22.06
C PHE A 8 5.72 10.20 21.84
N ALA A 9 6.32 9.66 22.90
CA ALA A 9 7.09 8.42 22.84
C ALA A 9 6.22 7.19 22.52
N PHE A 10 5.00 7.12 23.07
CA PHE A 10 4.04 6.05 22.77
C PHE A 10 3.51 6.12 21.33
N LEU A 11 3.31 7.33 20.79
CA LEU A 11 2.93 7.51 19.38
C LEU A 11 4.05 7.08 18.42
N CYS A 12 5.32 7.32 18.79
CA CYS A 12 6.48 6.90 18.02
C CYS A 12 6.69 5.38 18.02
N SER A 13 6.36 4.66 19.10
CA SER A 13 6.53 3.20 19.17
C SER A 13 5.49 2.41 18.36
N LEU A 14 4.31 2.99 18.10
CA LEU A 14 3.29 2.40 17.23
C LEU A 14 3.68 2.36 15.74
N LEU A 15 4.63 3.19 15.31
CA LEU A 15 5.12 3.23 13.93
C LEU A 15 6.19 2.15 13.62
N SER A 16 6.69 1.45 14.64
CA SER A 16 7.81 0.49 14.51
C SER A 16 7.40 -0.91 14.01
N VAL A 17 6.09 -1.17 13.82
CA VAL A 17 5.55 -2.54 13.63
C VAL A 17 5.52 -3.01 12.16
N PHE A 18 6.01 -2.22 11.20
CA PHE A 18 6.14 -2.68 9.81
C PHE A 18 7.40 -3.55 9.60
N ALA A 19 7.49 -4.68 10.31
CA ALA A 19 8.47 -5.73 10.03
C ALA A 19 7.81 -6.83 9.18
N SER A 20 8.07 -6.79 7.88
CA SER A 20 7.58 -7.70 6.85
C SER A 20 8.12 -9.14 6.99
N THR A 21 7.23 -10.15 6.88
CA THR A 21 7.60 -11.57 6.79
C THR A 21 8.22 -11.91 5.42
N PRO A 22 9.20 -12.83 5.36
CA PRO A 22 9.84 -13.21 4.09
C PRO A 22 8.96 -14.16 3.29
N VAL A 23 8.72 -13.82 2.01
CA VAL A 23 8.06 -14.68 1.03
C VAL A 23 9.07 -15.69 0.46
N GLU A 24 8.68 -16.97 0.37
CA GLU A 24 9.48 -18.06 -0.20
C GLU A 24 9.82 -17.83 -1.69
N PRO A 25 11.06 -18.10 -2.14
CA PRO A 25 11.42 -17.99 -3.56
C PRO A 25 10.81 -19.11 -4.38
N SER A 26 9.97 -18.75 -5.35
CA SER A 26 9.82 -19.57 -6.55
C SER A 26 11.00 -19.27 -7.49
N PRO A 27 11.85 -20.26 -7.86
CA PRO A 27 12.96 -20.05 -8.77
C PRO A 27 12.47 -20.19 -10.21
N LYS A 28 11.75 -19.18 -10.67
CA LYS A 28 11.60 -18.91 -12.11
C LYS A 28 11.89 -17.43 -12.25
N THR A 29 13.07 -17.11 -12.76
CA THR A 29 13.49 -15.74 -13.07
C THR A 29 12.55 -15.20 -14.15
N LEU A 30 11.54 -14.43 -13.73
CA LEU A 30 10.59 -13.83 -14.65
C LEU A 30 11.25 -12.61 -15.30
N ARG A 31 11.21 -12.49 -16.63
CA ARG A 31 11.76 -11.29 -17.31
C ARG A 31 10.74 -10.15 -17.32
N ALA A 32 11.19 -8.92 -17.10
CA ALA A 32 10.33 -7.74 -17.06
C ALA A 32 9.58 -7.52 -18.39
N SER A 33 10.23 -7.80 -19.52
CA SER A 33 9.64 -7.81 -20.87
C SER A 33 8.55 -8.87 -21.07
N SER A 34 8.60 -9.97 -20.32
CA SER A 34 7.65 -11.07 -20.43
C SER A 34 6.35 -10.84 -19.66
N ILE A 35 6.38 -9.97 -18.64
CA ILE A 35 5.20 -9.65 -17.83
C ILE A 35 4.46 -8.49 -18.49
N LYS A 36 3.39 -8.80 -19.21
CA LYS A 36 2.55 -7.84 -19.93
C LYS A 36 1.19 -7.70 -19.26
N PHE A 37 0.66 -6.47 -19.22
CA PHE A 37 -0.66 -6.17 -18.71
C PHE A 37 -1.37 -5.17 -19.61
N GLN A 38 -2.71 -5.20 -19.60
CA GLN A 38 -3.52 -4.26 -20.37
C GLN A 38 -3.70 -2.96 -19.58
N VAL A 39 -3.57 -1.83 -20.28
CA VAL A 39 -3.79 -0.49 -19.72
C VAL A 39 -4.67 0.35 -20.62
N GLY A 40 -5.45 1.23 -19.98
CA GLY A 40 -6.31 2.18 -20.64
C GLY A 40 -7.59 1.58 -21.26
N PRO A 41 -8.49 2.43 -21.77
CA PRO A 41 -9.72 2.04 -22.44
C PRO A 41 -9.45 1.20 -23.70
N ASP A 42 -8.32 1.47 -24.36
CA ASP A 42 -7.88 0.85 -25.61
C ASP A 42 -7.25 -0.55 -25.39
N LYS A 43 -7.17 -1.03 -24.14
CA LYS A 43 -6.62 -2.34 -23.76
C LYS A 43 -5.21 -2.60 -24.32
N GLN A 44 -4.36 -1.58 -24.35
CA GLN A 44 -3.01 -1.71 -24.88
C GLN A 44 -2.15 -2.58 -23.97
N TRP A 45 -1.45 -3.56 -24.56
CA TRP A 45 -0.52 -4.42 -23.85
C TRP A 45 0.81 -3.70 -23.63
N ILE A 46 1.19 -3.53 -22.38
CA ILE A 46 2.44 -2.90 -21.97
C ILE A 46 3.20 -3.83 -21.04
N SER A 47 4.52 -3.93 -21.23
CA SER A 47 5.37 -4.73 -20.35
C SER A 47 5.79 -3.94 -19.10
N LEU A 48 6.23 -4.65 -18.04
CA LEU A 48 6.82 -3.98 -16.87
C LEU A 48 8.07 -3.18 -17.23
N GLU A 49 8.84 -3.64 -18.21
CA GLU A 49 10.02 -2.94 -18.71
C GLU A 49 9.66 -1.62 -19.40
N ASP A 50 8.59 -1.62 -20.20
CA ASP A 50 8.10 -0.40 -20.83
C ASP A 50 7.69 0.62 -19.75
N VAL A 51 6.94 0.20 -18.72
CA VAL A 51 6.52 1.09 -17.62
C VAL A 51 7.71 1.62 -16.82
N ALA A 52 8.73 0.80 -16.62
CA ALA A 52 9.95 1.22 -15.93
C ALA A 52 10.65 2.36 -16.67
N ASN A 53 10.57 2.39 -18.00
CA ASN A 53 11.34 3.31 -18.85
C ASN A 53 10.52 4.47 -19.44
N MET A 54 9.18 4.40 -19.46
CA MET A 54 8.34 5.44 -20.03
C MET A 54 8.24 6.69 -19.14
N LYS A 55 7.87 7.82 -19.75
CA LYS A 55 7.60 9.07 -19.02
C LYS A 55 6.20 9.03 -18.40
N PRO A 56 5.97 9.69 -17.25
CA PRO A 56 4.64 9.80 -16.63
C PRO A 56 3.56 10.35 -17.58
N ARG A 57 3.96 11.26 -18.50
CA ARG A 57 3.05 11.82 -19.52
C ARG A 57 2.64 10.78 -20.58
N GLN A 58 3.54 9.87 -20.94
CA GLN A 58 3.25 8.80 -21.91
C GLN A 58 2.31 7.77 -21.29
N PHE A 59 2.55 7.39 -20.03
CA PHE A 59 1.63 6.51 -19.31
C PHE A 59 0.24 7.15 -19.16
N ALA A 60 0.17 8.43 -18.80
CA ALA A 60 -1.09 9.18 -18.73
C ALA A 60 -1.85 9.24 -20.08
N ALA A 61 -1.11 9.37 -21.19
CA ALA A 61 -1.70 9.35 -22.53
C ALA A 61 -2.30 7.98 -22.89
N ILE A 62 -1.62 6.89 -22.54
CA ILE A 62 -2.07 5.52 -22.84
C ILE A 62 -3.26 5.11 -21.96
N THR A 63 -3.23 5.53 -20.70
CA THR A 63 -4.31 5.26 -19.73
C THR A 63 -5.51 6.19 -19.85
N HIS A 64 -5.40 7.24 -20.68
CA HIS A 64 -6.34 8.37 -20.75
C HIS A 64 -6.64 9.00 -19.37
N GLN A 65 -5.72 8.87 -18.42
CA GLN A 65 -5.85 9.42 -17.07
C GLN A 65 -4.95 10.64 -16.90
N HIS A 66 -5.55 11.79 -16.62
CA HIS A 66 -4.79 12.97 -16.25
C HIS A 66 -4.25 12.82 -14.82
N MET A 67 -2.92 12.80 -14.70
CA MET A 67 -2.25 12.72 -13.39
C MET A 67 -2.12 14.10 -12.75
N ASN A 68 -2.75 14.28 -11.58
CA ASN A 68 -2.44 15.38 -10.67
C ASN A 68 -1.00 15.26 -10.14
N ILE A 69 -0.40 16.35 -9.63
CA ILE A 69 0.97 16.45 -9.12
C ILE A 69 1.28 15.33 -8.11
N LEU A 70 0.35 15.04 -7.20
CA LEU A 70 0.49 13.95 -6.23
C LEU A 70 0.51 12.57 -6.90
N GLN A 71 -0.35 12.33 -7.88
CA GLN A 71 -0.39 11.08 -8.64
C GLN A 71 0.88 10.91 -9.48
N ARG A 72 1.41 12.00 -10.04
CA ARG A 72 2.67 12.01 -10.78
C ARG A 72 3.85 11.68 -9.87
N ALA A 73 3.87 12.21 -8.65
CA ALA A 73 4.90 11.89 -7.66
C ALA A 73 4.80 10.43 -7.19
N GLY A 74 3.58 9.94 -6.94
CA GLY A 74 3.32 8.53 -6.60
C GLY A 74 3.74 7.58 -7.72
N PHE A 75 3.42 7.91 -8.97
CA PHE A 75 3.83 7.16 -10.15
C PHE A 75 5.36 7.14 -10.30
N ALA A 76 6.03 8.29 -10.17
CA ALA A 76 7.49 8.36 -10.25
C ALA A 76 8.17 7.52 -9.15
N LEU A 77 7.59 7.48 -7.95
CA LEU A 77 8.06 6.64 -6.86
C LEU A 77 7.85 5.14 -7.15
N ALA A 78 6.68 4.77 -7.69
CA ALA A 78 6.39 3.40 -8.12
C ALA A 78 7.31 2.96 -9.26
N GLN A 79 7.53 3.83 -10.24
CA GLN A 79 8.45 3.60 -11.36
C GLN A 79 9.89 3.42 -10.88
N LYS A 80 10.35 4.23 -9.92
CA LYS A 80 11.67 4.08 -9.29
C LYS A 80 11.80 2.74 -8.56
N LYS A 81 10.77 2.32 -7.83
CA LYS A 81 10.74 1.01 -7.17
C LYS A 81 10.74 -0.14 -8.17
N LEU A 82 10.00 -0.02 -9.27
CA LEU A 82 9.97 -1.00 -10.35
C LEU A 82 11.34 -1.14 -11.02
N ARG A 83 12.00 -0.02 -11.37
CA ARG A 83 13.37 -0.02 -11.90
C ARG A 83 14.36 -0.69 -10.97
N ASN A 84 14.23 -0.48 -9.65
CA ASN A 84 15.08 -1.12 -8.64
C ASN A 84 14.76 -2.60 -8.41
N SER A 85 13.64 -3.10 -8.93
CA SER A 85 13.23 -4.51 -8.84
C SER A 85 13.57 -5.33 -10.09
N ILE A 86 14.03 -4.67 -11.15
CA ILE A 86 14.53 -5.27 -12.38
C ILE A 86 16.06 -5.30 -12.29
N ASP A 87 16.64 -6.49 -12.34
CA ASP A 87 18.09 -6.69 -12.34
C ASP A 87 18.69 -6.29 -13.70
N ALA A 88 20.02 -6.12 -13.75
CA ALA A 88 20.72 -5.63 -14.96
C ALA A 88 20.55 -6.54 -16.19
N ASP A 89 20.16 -7.80 -15.98
CA ASP A 89 19.86 -8.79 -17.02
C ASP A 89 18.39 -8.80 -17.47
N GLY A 90 17.58 -7.87 -16.96
CA GLY A 90 16.16 -7.74 -17.25
C GLY A 90 15.27 -8.73 -16.49
N THR A 91 15.83 -9.48 -15.54
CA THR A 91 15.04 -10.36 -14.66
C THR A 91 14.40 -9.57 -13.52
N VAL A 92 13.21 -10.00 -13.13
CA VAL A 92 12.45 -9.44 -12.03
C VAL A 92 12.67 -10.34 -10.84
N ASN A 93 13.23 -9.78 -9.77
CA ASN A 93 13.37 -10.50 -8.53
C ASN A 93 11.99 -10.74 -7.91
N ASN A 94 11.44 -11.95 -8.13
CA ASN A 94 10.12 -12.36 -7.67
C ASN A 94 9.91 -12.13 -6.18
N LYS A 95 10.94 -12.26 -5.33
CA LYS A 95 10.82 -11.98 -3.89
C LYS A 95 10.58 -10.50 -3.60
N ARG A 96 11.25 -9.60 -4.33
CA ARG A 96 11.09 -8.14 -4.16
C ARG A 96 9.78 -7.64 -4.72
N LEU A 97 9.34 -8.22 -5.85
CA LEU A 97 8.05 -7.91 -6.44
C LEU A 97 6.90 -8.47 -5.59
N GLN A 98 6.97 -9.73 -5.13
CA GLN A 98 6.02 -10.30 -4.18
C GLN A 98 5.97 -9.50 -2.87
N ALA A 99 7.11 -9.10 -2.29
CA ALA A 99 7.11 -8.25 -1.10
C ALA A 99 6.44 -6.88 -1.31
N MET A 100 6.38 -6.35 -2.54
CA MET A 100 5.63 -5.13 -2.86
C MET A 100 4.14 -5.39 -3.12
N VAL A 101 3.80 -6.55 -3.68
CA VAL A 101 2.47 -6.88 -4.17
C VAL A 101 1.61 -7.60 -3.11
N THR A 102 2.18 -8.51 -2.34
CA THR A 102 1.52 -9.29 -1.27
C THR A 102 0.82 -8.40 -0.23
N PRO A 103 1.45 -7.38 0.39
CA PRO A 103 0.75 -6.51 1.34
C PRO A 103 -0.28 -5.57 0.70
N MET A 104 -0.25 -5.39 -0.63
CA MET A 104 -1.21 -4.57 -1.37
C MET A 104 -2.41 -5.38 -1.92
N LEU A 105 -2.26 -6.68 -2.18
CA LEU A 105 -3.28 -7.52 -2.81
C LEU A 105 -3.99 -8.49 -1.86
N ASP A 106 -3.35 -8.92 -0.76
CA ASP A 106 -3.96 -9.86 0.19
C ASP A 106 -5.00 -9.16 1.08
N GLY A 107 -6.22 -9.09 0.53
CA GLY A 107 -7.47 -8.85 1.24
C GLY A 107 -8.43 -10.05 1.19
N ASP A 108 -7.93 -11.23 0.81
CA ASP A 108 -8.70 -12.49 0.66
C ASP A 108 -8.58 -13.42 1.86
N THR A 109 -7.62 -13.18 2.76
CA THR A 109 -7.65 -13.76 4.11
C THR A 109 -8.54 -12.88 4.98
N GLY A 110 -9.21 -13.45 5.98
CA GLY A 110 -10.21 -12.77 6.80
C GLY A 110 -9.76 -11.45 7.47
N PHE A 111 -8.47 -11.09 7.39
CA PHE A 111 -7.85 -9.86 7.87
C PHE A 111 -7.63 -8.81 6.77
N HIS A 112 -8.30 -7.65 6.84
CA HIS A 112 -8.10 -6.55 5.89
C HIS A 112 -7.18 -5.47 6.50
N MET A 113 -5.87 -5.62 6.33
CA MET A 113 -4.86 -4.72 6.90
C MET A 113 -5.08 -3.25 6.55
N GLY A 114 -5.41 -2.95 5.28
CA GLY A 114 -5.69 -1.58 4.85
C GLY A 114 -6.92 -0.95 5.53
N GLY A 115 -7.95 -1.75 5.80
CA GLY A 115 -9.12 -1.29 6.56
C GLY A 115 -8.75 -1.03 8.00
N PHE A 116 -8.04 -1.98 8.62
CA PHE A 116 -7.55 -1.85 9.99
C PHE A 116 -6.71 -0.60 10.20
N ALA A 117 -5.71 -0.37 9.34
CA ALA A 117 -4.84 0.79 9.41
C ALA A 117 -5.60 2.12 9.23
N LEU A 118 -6.61 2.15 8.34
CA LEU A 118 -7.49 3.32 8.20
C LEU A 118 -8.16 3.64 9.53
N GLY A 119 -8.81 2.66 10.15
CA GLY A 119 -9.47 2.84 11.45
C GLY A 119 -8.53 3.22 12.58
N PHE A 120 -7.39 2.54 12.68
CA PHE A 120 -6.46 2.65 13.80
C PHE A 120 -5.65 3.94 13.77
N LEU A 121 -5.14 4.35 12.60
CA LEU A 121 -4.23 5.50 12.48
C LEU A 121 -4.96 6.81 12.18
N LEU A 122 -6.03 6.75 11.37
CA LEU A 122 -6.78 7.95 10.97
C LEU A 122 -8.06 8.14 11.79
N GLY A 123 -8.39 7.20 12.66
CA GLY A 123 -9.56 7.26 13.52
C GLY A 123 -10.86 7.40 12.73
N LEU A 124 -11.70 8.36 13.13
CA LEU A 124 -12.99 8.64 12.49
C LEU A 124 -12.84 9.02 11.01
N ILE A 125 -11.75 9.71 10.64
CA ILE A 125 -11.46 10.09 9.25
C ILE A 125 -11.21 8.83 8.42
N GLY A 126 -10.50 7.84 8.98
CA GLY A 126 -10.26 6.55 8.33
C GLY A 126 -11.52 5.73 8.08
N LEU A 127 -12.52 5.82 8.97
CA LEU A 127 -13.83 5.23 8.75
C LEU A 127 -14.54 5.86 7.55
N LEU A 128 -14.57 7.19 7.45
CA LEU A 128 -15.21 7.88 6.32
C LEU A 128 -14.57 7.49 4.99
N ILE A 129 -13.23 7.40 4.95
CA ILE A 129 -12.48 6.94 3.78
C ILE A 129 -12.83 5.49 3.43
N ALA A 130 -12.96 4.60 4.43
CA ALA A 130 -13.34 3.21 4.21
C ALA A 130 -14.75 3.05 3.60
N TYR A 131 -15.69 3.97 3.90
CA TYR A 131 -17.03 4.01 3.32
C TYR A 131 -17.09 4.63 1.93
N LEU A 132 -16.13 5.50 1.59
CA LEU A 132 -16.06 6.14 0.28
C LEU A 132 -15.52 5.21 -0.81
N ILE A 133 -14.66 4.25 -0.44
CA ILE A 133 -14.13 3.24 -1.37
C ILE A 133 -15.21 2.17 -1.59
N ASN A 134 -15.65 1.99 -2.84
CA ASN A 134 -16.71 1.04 -3.21
C ASN A 134 -16.16 0.02 -4.21
N ASP A 135 -15.64 -1.07 -3.68
CA ASP A 135 -15.07 -2.22 -4.41
C ASP A 135 -15.65 -3.53 -3.85
N ASP A 136 -15.25 -4.67 -4.41
CA ASP A 136 -15.71 -5.99 -3.97
C ASP A 136 -15.31 -6.32 -2.52
N LYS A 137 -14.28 -5.65 -1.99
CA LYS A 137 -13.73 -5.84 -0.64
C LYS A 137 -14.29 -4.85 0.40
N LYS A 138 -15.27 -4.01 0.02
CA LYS A 138 -15.83 -2.94 0.88
C LYS A 138 -16.39 -3.40 2.21
N ALA A 139 -17.04 -4.56 2.24
CA ALA A 139 -17.59 -5.11 3.48
C ALA A 139 -16.48 -5.49 4.46
N ASN A 140 -15.43 -6.14 3.95
CA ASN A 140 -14.28 -6.55 4.75
C ASN A 140 -13.49 -5.32 5.23
N ARG A 141 -13.18 -4.37 4.34
CA ARG A 141 -12.47 -3.13 4.70
C ARG A 141 -13.18 -2.34 5.80
N ARG A 142 -14.49 -2.14 5.69
CA ARG A 142 -15.28 -1.39 6.68
C ARG A 142 -15.29 -2.08 8.05
N LYS A 143 -15.43 -3.42 8.07
CA LYS A 143 -15.33 -4.20 9.31
C LYS A 143 -13.98 -3.97 10.00
N TRP A 144 -12.89 -4.07 9.25
CA TRP A 144 -11.55 -3.87 9.80
C TRP A 144 -11.27 -2.42 10.19
N ALA A 145 -11.82 -1.42 9.48
CA ALA A 145 -11.72 -0.02 9.88
C ALA A 145 -12.44 0.27 11.20
N TRP A 146 -13.63 -0.30 11.41
CA TRP A 146 -14.29 -0.21 12.71
C TRP A 146 -13.47 -0.88 13.82
N LEU A 147 -12.88 -2.04 13.54
CA LEU A 147 -12.06 -2.76 14.51
C LEU A 147 -10.78 -1.99 14.86
N GLY A 148 -10.09 -1.43 13.87
CA GLY A 148 -8.91 -0.59 14.08
C GLY A 148 -9.22 0.65 14.92
N PHE A 149 -10.34 1.33 14.64
CA PHE A 149 -10.77 2.48 15.43
C PHE A 149 -11.17 2.11 16.86
N GLY A 150 -11.88 1.00 17.05
CA GLY A 150 -12.23 0.50 18.38
C GLY A 150 -11.01 0.23 19.25
N ILE A 151 -9.98 -0.43 18.68
CA ILE A 151 -8.72 -0.67 19.38
C ILE A 151 -8.01 0.65 19.69
N PHE A 152 -7.98 1.61 18.75
CA PHE A 152 -7.40 2.93 18.98
C PHE A 152 -8.06 3.64 20.17
N VAL A 153 -9.40 3.64 20.24
CA VAL A 153 -10.15 4.27 21.35
C VAL A 153 -9.86 3.59 22.69
N VAL A 154 -9.84 2.26 22.73
CA VAL A 154 -9.53 1.50 23.95
C VAL A 154 -8.11 1.82 24.45
N LEU A 155 -7.11 1.79 23.55
CA LEU A 155 -5.73 2.13 23.90
C LEU A 155 -5.60 3.59 24.37
N TYR A 156 -6.32 4.51 23.72
CA TYR A 156 -6.33 5.92 24.10
C TYR A 156 -6.94 6.13 25.49
N LEU A 157 -8.03 5.45 25.83
CA LEU A 157 -8.65 5.52 27.16
C LEU A 157 -7.76 4.90 28.24
N VAL A 158 -7.16 3.74 27.97
CA VAL A 158 -6.18 3.11 28.89
C VAL A 158 -5.00 4.04 29.12
N LEU A 159 -4.51 4.72 28.08
CA LEU A 159 -3.44 5.70 28.18
C LEU A 159 -3.84 6.92 29.01
N ILE A 160 -5.06 7.45 28.82
CA ILE A 160 -5.57 8.54 29.66
C ILE A 160 -5.62 8.11 31.12
N LEU A 161 -6.18 6.94 31.42
CA LEU A 161 -6.30 6.42 32.78
C LEU A 161 -4.94 6.15 33.43
N ALA A 162 -3.98 5.63 32.66
CA ALA A 162 -2.62 5.39 33.14
C ALA A 162 -1.84 6.69 33.38
N LEU A 163 -2.21 7.77 32.69
CA LEU A 163 -1.55 9.06 32.82
C LEU A 163 -2.26 9.98 33.82
N ALA A 164 -3.58 9.85 34.01
CA ALA A 164 -4.42 10.67 34.90
C ALA A 164 -3.88 10.66 36.33
#